data_AF-A0A973DZS3-F1
#
_entry.id   AF-A0A973DZS3-F1
#
_cell.length_a   1.000
_cell.length_b   1.000
_cell.length_c   1.000
_cell.angle_alpha   90.00
_cell.angle_beta   90.00
_cell.angle_gamma   90.00
#
_symmetry.space_group_name_H-M   'P 1'
#
loop_
_entity.id
_entity.type
_entity.pdbx_description
1 polymer ?
#
loop_
_entity_poly.entity_id
_entity_poly.type
_entity_poly.pdbx_seq_one_letter_code
_entity_poly.pdbx_strand_id
1 'polypeptide(L)'
;MEYLAVIVAGIGAFVFGAVWYSVLAKQWVAASGVVTDETGQPSNRSNPVPYITGLIAVILVAGMMRHTFTLSGIDTMGKAALSGIGVGLFFVSPWIATCYGFAGRPRQLVLIDCGYAIGGCTVIGIILSLF
;
A
#
# COMPACT_ATOMS: atom_id res chain seq x y z
N MET A 1 10.76 -21.47 2.39
CA MET A 1 9.63 -20.76 3.03
C MET A 1 9.74 -19.26 2.83
N GLU A 2 10.95 -18.71 2.94
CA GLU A 2 11.24 -17.28 2.75
C GLU A 2 10.64 -16.59 1.51
N TYR A 3 10.81 -17.17 0.31
CA TYR A 3 10.24 -16.57 -0.91
C TYR A 3 8.71 -16.65 -0.95
N LEU A 4 8.13 -17.70 -0.36
CA LEU A 4 6.69 -17.84 -0.25
C LEU A 4 6.12 -16.79 0.70
N ALA A 5 6.79 -16.51 1.82
CA ALA A 5 6.40 -15.48 2.77
C ALA A 5 6.27 -14.10 2.10
N VAL A 6 7.24 -13.74 1.25
CA VAL A 6 7.24 -12.48 0.50
C VAL A 6 6.05 -12.41 -0.47
N ILE A 7 5.79 -13.48 -1.22
CA ILE A 7 4.69 -13.53 -2.18
C ILE A 7 3.34 -13.42 -1.44
N VAL A 8 3.15 -14.17 -0.36
CA VAL A 8 1.92 -14.15 0.43
C VAL A 8 1.71 -12.78 1.09
N ALA A 9 2.76 -12.16 1.62
CA ALA A 9 2.70 -10.81 2.19
C ALA A 9 2.35 -9.76 1.13
N GLY A 10 2.96 -9.83 -0.05
CA GLY A 10 2.64 -8.94 -1.17
C GLY A 10 1.19 -9.09 -1.64
N ILE A 11 0.70 -10.33 -1.80
CA ILE A 11 -0.71 -10.58 -2.13
C ILE A 11 -1.63 -10.04 -1.04
N GLY A 12 -1.30 -10.24 0.23
CA GLY A 12 -2.06 -9.71 1.36
C GLY A 12 -2.19 -8.18 1.33
N ALA A 13 -1.10 -7.46 1.07
CA ALA A 13 -1.14 -6.01 0.88
C ALA A 13 -1.92 -5.58 -0.36
N PHE A 14 -1.84 -6.34 -1.45
CA PHE A 14 -2.61 -6.06 -2.66
C PHE A 14 -4.12 -6.18 -2.40
N VAL A 15 -4.54 -7.26 -1.72
CA VAL A 15 -5.94 -7.46 -1.30
C VAL A 15 -6.37 -6.35 -0.34
N PHE A 16 -5.51 -5.99 0.63
CA PHE A 16 -5.78 -4.86 1.51
C PHE A 16 -6.00 -3.57 0.73
N GLY A 17 -5.15 -3.28 -0.27
CA GLY A 17 -5.32 -2.12 -1.15
C GLY A 17 -6.65 -2.13 -1.90
N ALA A 18 -7.03 -3.28 -2.49
CA ALA A 18 -8.32 -3.43 -3.15
C ALA A 18 -9.48 -3.12 -2.20
N VAL A 19 -9.44 -3.63 -0.96
CA VAL A 19 -10.45 -3.33 0.06
C VAL A 19 -10.43 -1.85 0.47
N TRP A 20 -9.25 -1.28 0.74
CA TRP A 20 -9.08 0.12 1.15
C TRP A 20 -9.68 1.09 0.13
N TYR A 21 -9.32 0.94 -1.15
CA TYR A 21 -9.82 1.78 -2.22
C TYR A 21 -11.27 1.48 -2.60
N SER A 22 -11.79 0.29 -2.29
CA SER A 22 -13.23 0.00 -2.44
C SER A 22 -14.06 0.68 -1.35
N VAL A 23 -13.61 0.64 -0.09
CA VAL A 23 -14.29 1.26 1.05
C VAL A 23 -14.29 2.79 0.92
N LEU A 24 -13.19 3.36 0.47
CA LEU A 24 -13.03 4.81 0.27
C LEU A 24 -13.28 5.25 -1.17
N ALA A 25 -13.95 4.43 -1.99
CA ALA A 25 -14.07 4.64 -3.43
C ALA A 25 -14.64 6.03 -3.77
N LYS A 26 -15.72 6.45 -3.10
CA LYS A 26 -16.36 7.75 -3.35
C LYS A 26 -15.43 8.92 -3.06
N GLN A 27 -14.74 8.87 -1.93
CA GLN A 27 -13.81 9.90 -1.48
C GLN A 27 -12.58 9.95 -2.38
N TRP A 28 -12.07 8.77 -2.78
CA TRP A 28 -10.92 8.65 -3.67
C TRP A 28 -11.25 9.12 -5.09
N VAL A 29 -12.40 8.77 -5.66
CA VAL A 29 -12.82 9.26 -6.98
C VAL A 29 -12.94 10.79 -6.97
N ALA A 30 -13.60 11.35 -5.96
CA ALA A 30 -13.75 12.80 -5.83
C ALA A 30 -12.40 13.52 -5.68
N ALA A 31 -11.47 12.97 -4.89
CA ALA A 31 -10.17 13.59 -4.63
C ALA A 31 -9.13 13.34 -5.74
N SER A 32 -9.18 12.19 -6.43
CA SER A 32 -8.25 11.85 -7.50
C SER A 32 -8.50 12.66 -8.77
N GLY A 33 -9.76 13.05 -9.01
CA GLY A 33 -10.19 13.67 -10.26
C GLY A 33 -10.08 12.73 -11.45
N VAL A 34 -10.07 11.41 -11.22
CA VAL A 34 -10.07 10.41 -12.29
C VAL A 34 -11.34 10.54 -13.12
N VAL A 35 -11.21 10.41 -14.44
CA VAL A 35 -12.36 10.42 -15.34
C VAL A 35 -13.27 9.25 -15.00
N THR A 36 -14.57 9.52 -14.90
CA THR A 36 -15.59 8.53 -14.57
C THR A 36 -16.56 8.31 -15.73
N ASP A 37 -17.11 7.10 -15.80
CA ASP A 37 -18.22 6.78 -16.69
C ASP A 37 -19.57 7.28 -16.14
N GLU A 38 -20.66 7.02 -16.87
CA GLU A 38 -22.03 7.41 -16.49
C GLU A 38 -22.48 6.82 -15.15
N THR A 39 -21.82 5.75 -14.68
CA THR A 39 -22.10 5.09 -13.40
C THR A 39 -21.26 5.64 -12.25
N GLY A 40 -20.40 6.62 -12.52
CA GLY A 40 -19.48 7.21 -11.54
C GLY A 40 -18.27 6.33 -11.23
N GLN A 41 -18.01 5.29 -12.03
CA GLN A 41 -16.83 4.44 -11.87
C GLN A 41 -15.67 4.96 -12.71
N PRO A 42 -14.41 4.76 -12.28
CA PRO A 42 -13.25 5.15 -13.07
C PRO A 42 -13.27 4.51 -14.45
N SER A 43 -13.19 5.33 -15.51
CA SER A 43 -13.27 4.84 -16.89
C SER A 43 -12.09 3.93 -17.27
N ASN A 44 -10.98 4.02 -16.53
CA ASN A 44 -9.79 3.20 -16.74
C ASN A 44 -9.79 1.87 -15.97
N ARG A 45 -10.89 1.49 -15.30
CA ARG A 45 -10.97 0.28 -14.45
C ARG A 45 -10.64 -1.03 -15.19
N SER A 46 -10.80 -1.06 -16.51
CA SER A 46 -10.46 -2.22 -17.35
C SER A 46 -8.98 -2.28 -17.73
N ASN A 47 -8.22 -1.21 -17.50
CA ASN A 47 -6.79 -1.19 -17.80
C ASN A 47 -6.04 -2.05 -16.76
N PRO A 48 -5.42 -3.17 -17.15
CA PRO A 48 -4.74 -4.05 -16.20
C PRO A 48 -3.42 -3.47 -15.68
N VAL A 49 -2.85 -2.47 -16.36
CA VAL A 49 -1.48 -1.97 -16.09
C VAL A 49 -1.33 -1.50 -14.63
N PRO A 50 -2.18 -0.62 -14.07
CA PRO A 50 -2.03 -0.17 -12.68
C PRO A 50 -2.13 -1.30 -11.65
N TYR A 51 -2.97 -2.31 -11.91
CA TYR A 51 -3.14 -3.45 -11.01
C TYR A 51 -1.89 -4.33 -11.00
N ILE A 52 -1.32 -4.62 -12.18
CA ILE A 52 -0.09 -5.40 -12.30
C ILE A 52 1.09 -4.64 -11.69
N THR A 53 1.22 -3.34 -11.99
CA THR A 53 2.25 -2.48 -11.40
C THR A 53 2.13 -2.44 -9.88
N GLY A 54 0.91 -2.28 -9.36
CA GLY A 54 0.63 -2.29 -7.93
C GLY A 54 1.04 -3.60 -7.26
N LEU A 55 0.64 -4.75 -7.83
CA LEU A 55 0.99 -6.07 -7.32
C LEU A 55 2.50 -6.31 -7.27
N ILE A 56 3.20 -5.99 -8.36
CA ILE A 56 4.66 -6.12 -8.42
C ILE A 56 5.31 -5.20 -7.39
N ALA A 57 4.85 -3.95 -7.28
CA ALA A 57 5.40 -2.99 -6.33
C ALA A 57 5.27 -3.48 -4.88
N VAL A 58 4.10 -3.97 -4.46
CA VAL A 58 3.92 -4.46 -3.08
C VAL A 58 4.70 -5.74 -2.79
N ILE A 59 4.94 -6.60 -3.78
CA ILE A 59 5.83 -7.77 -3.63
C ILE A 59 7.28 -7.31 -3.42
N LEU A 60 7.75 -6.31 -4.17
CA LEU A 60 9.09 -5.75 -3.99
C LEU A 60 9.24 -5.10 -2.61
N VAL A 61 8.23 -4.35 -2.16
CA VAL A 61 8.19 -3.78 -0.80
C VAL A 61 8.24 -4.89 0.24
N ALA A 62 7.44 -5.96 0.08
CA ALA A 62 7.46 -7.11 0.98
C ALA A 62 8.83 -7.80 1.04
N GLY A 63 9.50 -7.94 -0.11
CA GLY A 63 10.84 -8.50 -0.20
C GLY A 63 11.86 -7.67 0.58
N MET A 64 11.83 -6.33 0.40
CA MET A 64 12.73 -5.43 1.11
C MET A 64 12.43 -5.38 2.62
N MET A 65 11.14 -5.33 2.99
CA MET A 65 10.73 -5.37 4.39
C MET A 65 11.19 -6.66 5.07
N ARG A 66 11.04 -7.83 4.43
CA ARG A 66 11.57 -9.09 4.95
C ARG A 66 13.06 -9.00 5.20
N HIS A 67 13.84 -8.53 4.22
CA HIS A 67 15.28 -8.40 4.35
C HIS A 67 15.67 -7.50 5.53
N THR A 68 15.03 -6.33 5.67
CA THR A 68 15.26 -5.42 6.79
C THR A 68 14.84 -6.01 8.13
N PHE A 69 13.73 -6.74 8.19
CA PHE A 69 13.20 -7.32 9.42
C PHE A 69 14.12 -8.43 9.95
N THR A 70 14.62 -9.29 9.08
CA THR A 70 15.61 -10.32 9.43
C THR A 70 16.91 -9.69 9.94
N LEU A 71 17.43 -8.65 9.26
CA LEU A 71 18.65 -7.97 9.71
C LEU A 71 18.48 -7.24 11.04
N SER A 72 17.25 -6.84 11.38
CA SER A 72 16.93 -6.05 12.57
C SER A 72 16.41 -6.90 13.74
N GLY A 73 16.35 -8.24 13.62
CA GLY A 73 15.82 -9.14 14.65
C GLY A 73 14.33 -8.88 14.98
N ILE A 74 13.54 -8.57 13.95
CA ILE A 74 12.10 -8.35 14.09
C ILE A 74 11.38 -9.70 13.95
N ASP A 75 11.35 -10.44 15.07
CA ASP A 75 10.92 -11.85 15.08
C ASP A 75 9.55 -12.07 15.75
N THR A 76 8.84 -10.98 16.07
CA THR A 76 7.53 -11.05 16.75
C THR A 76 6.50 -10.26 15.96
N MET A 77 5.26 -10.74 15.96
CA MET A 77 4.15 -10.07 15.26
C MET A 77 3.96 -8.60 15.70
N GLY A 78 4.09 -8.31 16.99
CA GLY A 78 3.97 -6.94 17.50
C GLY A 78 5.05 -6.00 16.97
N LYS A 79 6.32 -6.45 16.96
CA LYS A 79 7.43 -5.70 16.37
C LYS A 79 7.24 -5.54 14.86
N ALA A 80 6.84 -6.60 14.16
CA ALA A 80 6.66 -6.58 12.72
C ALA A 80 5.53 -5.64 12.27
N ALA A 81 4.40 -5.63 13.01
CA ALA A 81 3.32 -4.69 12.79
C ALA A 81 3.77 -3.24 13.03
N LEU A 82 4.44 -2.96 14.16
CA LEU A 82 4.94 -1.63 14.49
C LEU A 82 5.97 -1.13 13.48
N SER A 83 6.89 -2.00 13.05
CA SER A 83 7.86 -1.68 12.01
C SER A 83 7.18 -1.46 10.65
N GLY A 84 6.14 -2.22 10.31
CA GLY A 84 5.33 -2.00 9.12
C GLY A 84 4.61 -0.64 9.13
N ILE A 85 3.99 -0.27 10.25
CA ILE A 85 3.43 1.07 10.48
C ILE A 85 4.53 2.12 10.27
N GLY A 86 5.70 1.92 10.86
CA GLY A 86 6.84 2.83 10.75
C GLY A 86 7.31 3.03 9.31
N VAL A 87 7.42 1.97 8.51
CA VAL A 87 7.78 2.05 7.09
C VAL A 87 6.73 2.87 6.32
N GLY A 88 5.45 2.56 6.47
CA GLY A 88 4.41 3.29 5.73
C GLY A 88 4.29 4.75 6.18
N LEU A 89 4.39 5.03 7.49
CA LEU A 89 4.20 6.36 8.07
C LEU A 89 5.40 7.27 7.88
N PHE A 90 6.62 6.76 8.10
CA PHE A 90 7.82 7.59 8.11
C PHE A 90 8.66 7.48 6.84
N PHE A 91 8.52 6.43 6.04
CA PHE A 91 9.21 6.34 4.75
C PHE A 91 8.26 6.67 3.60
N VAL A 92 7.15 5.97 3.45
CA VAL A 92 6.31 6.11 2.25
C VAL A 92 5.48 7.40 2.27
N SER A 93 4.81 7.70 3.39
CA SER A 93 3.89 8.85 3.49
C SER A 93 4.55 10.22 3.24
N PRO A 94 5.78 10.52 3.71
CA PRO A 94 6.45 11.78 3.41
C PRO A 94 6.77 11.95 1.91
N TRP A 95 7.15 10.87 1.23
CA TRP A 95 7.36 10.89 -0.21
C TRP A 95 6.06 11.17 -0.96
N ILE A 96 4.95 10.50 -0.58
CA ILE A 96 3.63 10.78 -1.15
C ILE A 96 3.26 12.25 -0.94
N ALA A 97 3.31 12.74 0.30
CA ALA A 97 2.94 14.11 0.64
C ALA A 97 3.78 15.15 -0.13
N THR A 98 5.08 14.90 -0.30
CA THR A 98 5.99 15.79 -1.03
C THR A 98 5.66 15.78 -2.53
N CYS A 99 5.63 14.60 -3.16
CA CYS A 99 5.35 14.47 -4.59
C CYS A 99 3.97 15.02 -4.94
N TYR A 100 2.96 14.75 -4.11
CA TYR A 100 1.60 15.20 -4.35
C TYR A 100 1.42 16.69 -4.05
N GLY A 101 2.13 17.20 -3.04
CA GLY A 101 2.18 18.62 -2.74
C GLY A 101 2.72 19.44 -3.90
N PHE A 102 3.86 19.03 -4.47
CA PHE A 102 4.41 19.67 -5.67
C PHE A 102 3.53 19.50 -6.91
N ALA A 103 2.85 18.35 -7.04
CA ALA A 103 1.91 18.10 -8.12
C ALA A 103 0.54 18.79 -7.93
N GLY A 104 0.34 19.57 -6.86
CA GLY A 104 -0.91 20.29 -6.61
C GLY A 104 -2.12 19.38 -6.32
N ARG A 105 -1.89 18.14 -5.87
CA ARG A 105 -2.97 17.20 -5.55
C ARG A 105 -3.66 17.59 -4.24
N PRO A 106 -4.98 17.32 -4.10
CA PRO A 106 -5.70 17.72 -2.90
C PRO A 106 -5.22 16.94 -1.67
N ARG A 107 -5.22 17.60 -0.50
CA ARG A 107 -4.81 17.01 0.78
C ARG A 107 -5.59 15.74 1.13
N GLN A 108 -6.85 15.66 0.73
CA GLN A 108 -7.68 14.47 0.95
C GLN A 108 -7.12 13.25 0.22
N LEU A 109 -6.60 13.41 -1.01
CA LEU A 109 -5.97 12.31 -1.74
C LEU A 109 -4.69 11.85 -1.04
N VAL A 110 -3.87 12.80 -0.57
CA VAL A 110 -2.67 12.51 0.23
C VAL A 110 -3.01 11.67 1.45
N LEU A 111 -4.04 12.03 2.21
CA LEU A 111 -4.44 11.28 3.40
C LEU A 111 -4.91 9.86 3.08
N ILE A 112 -5.67 9.68 2.00
CA ILE A 112 -6.16 8.37 1.56
C ILE A 112 -4.98 7.46 1.18
N ASP A 113 -4.04 7.97 0.39
CA ASP A 113 -2.91 7.18 -0.13
C ASP A 113 -1.83 6.94 0.93
N CYS A 114 -1.60 7.89 1.84
CA CYS A 114 -0.77 7.67 3.02
C CYS A 114 -1.39 6.61 3.95
N GLY A 115 -2.71 6.64 4.15
CA GLY A 115 -3.42 5.61 4.92
C GLY A 115 -3.27 4.22 4.31
N TYR A 116 -3.38 4.11 2.98
CA TYR A 116 -3.09 2.89 2.24
C TYR A 116 -1.65 2.43 2.48
N ALA A 117 -0.66 3.33 2.35
CA ALA A 117 0.75 2.98 2.54
C ALA A 117 1.04 2.45 3.96
N ILE A 118 0.49 3.10 4.99
CA ILE A 118 0.61 2.67 6.39
C ILE A 118 -0.03 1.30 6.58
N GLY A 119 -1.29 1.14 6.16
CA GLY A 119 -2.01 -0.12 6.31
C GLY A 119 -1.39 -1.27 5.54
N GLY A 120 -1.00 -1.04 4.28
CA GLY A 120 -0.38 -2.04 3.40
C GLY A 120 0.95 -2.53 3.94
N CYS A 121 1.83 -1.62 4.39
CA CYS A 121 3.09 -2.01 5.05
C CYS A 121 2.84 -2.75 6.37
N THR A 122 1.82 -2.36 7.14
CA THR A 122 1.44 -3.07 8.38
C THR A 122 1.01 -4.51 8.10
N VAL A 123 0.17 -4.72 7.08
CA VAL A 123 -0.29 -6.05 6.65
C VAL A 123 0.89 -6.91 6.19
N ILE A 124 1.81 -6.35 5.39
CA ILE A 124 3.04 -7.04 5.00
C ILE A 124 3.82 -7.49 6.22
N GLY A 125 4.06 -6.58 7.18
CA GLY A 125 4.82 -6.90 8.38
C GLY A 125 4.19 -8.02 9.20
N ILE A 126 2.88 -7.97 9.42
CA ILE A 126 2.15 -9.02 10.13
C ILE A 126 2.29 -10.36 9.41
N ILE A 127 2.04 -10.42 8.10
CA ILE A 127 2.11 -11.67 7.34
C ILE A 127 3.53 -12.25 7.35
N LEU A 128 4.55 -11.42 7.19
CA LEU A 128 5.95 -11.87 7.24
C LEU A 128 6.32 -12.49 8.58
N SER A 129 5.72 -12.03 9.69
CA SER A 129 5.98 -12.58 11.03
C SER A 129 5.35 -13.96 11.29
N LEU A 130 4.53 -14.47 10.37
CA LEU A 130 3.89 -15.79 10.47
C LEU A 130 4.74 -16.92 9.87
N PHE A 131 5.90 -16.60 9.30
CA PHE A 131 6.84 -17.52 8.68
C PHE A 131 8.15 -17.55 9.45
#